data_AF-A0A355AUC8-F1
#
_entry.id   AF-A0A355AUC8-F1
#
_cell.length_a   1.000
_cell.length_b   1.000
_cell.length_c   1.000
_cell.angle_alpha   90.00
_cell.angle_beta   90.00
_cell.angle_gamma   90.00
#
_symmetry.space_group_name_H-M   'P 1'
#
loop_
_entity.id
_entity.type
_entity.pdbx_description
1 polymer ?
#
loop_
_entity_poly.entity_id
_entity_poly.type
_entity_poly.pdbx_seq_one_letter_code
_entity_poly.pdbx_strand_id
1 'polypeptide(L)'
;MNTIKPQDVRQVACVGAGTIGSGWAAYFLSRGMEVIASDPAPDAETRLRTNIDDAWPKLERLGLSPGASRDRLRFVEDIERAVADADFIQESAPDDEALKIELIGQIDAACRSDVVIASSSSKFLPSRVASGCNRPERVIVGHPFVPAYLVPLVEV
;
A
#
# COMPACT_ATOMS: atom_id res chain seq x y z
N MET A 1 -1.74 -13.25 -17.85
CA MET A 1 -1.38 -13.30 -16.42
C MET A 1 -2.63 -13.57 -15.62
N ASN A 2 -2.60 -14.46 -14.64
CA ASN A 2 -3.76 -14.74 -13.79
C ASN A 2 -3.51 -14.07 -12.44
N THR A 3 -3.70 -12.74 -12.38
CA THR A 3 -3.58 -11.98 -11.14
C THR A 3 -4.87 -12.08 -10.35
N ILE A 4 -4.79 -11.82 -9.04
CA ILE A 4 -5.96 -11.69 -8.18
C ILE A 4 -6.87 -10.60 -8.75
N LYS A 5 -8.18 -10.88 -8.83
CA LYS A 5 -9.14 -9.91 -9.36
C LYS A 5 -9.45 -8.86 -8.30
N PRO A 6 -9.73 -7.59 -8.66
CA PRO A 6 -9.98 -6.53 -7.70
C PRO A 6 -11.06 -6.85 -6.65
N GLN A 7 -12.13 -7.58 -7.03
CA GLN A 7 -13.21 -7.96 -6.11
C GLN A 7 -12.83 -9.06 -5.10
N ASP A 8 -11.73 -9.76 -5.34
CA ASP A 8 -11.25 -10.88 -4.52
C ASP A 8 -10.17 -10.43 -3.52
N VAL A 9 -9.68 -9.17 -3.61
CA VAL A 9 -8.70 -8.60 -2.68
C VAL A 9 -9.32 -8.44 -1.29
N ARG A 10 -8.72 -9.10 -0.29
CA ARG A 10 -9.14 -9.03 1.13
C ARG A 10 -8.06 -8.45 2.03
N GLN A 11 -6.80 -8.77 1.76
CA GLN A 11 -5.65 -8.29 2.52
C GLN A 11 -4.74 -7.42 1.65
N VAL A 12 -4.41 -6.23 2.13
CA VAL A 12 -3.53 -5.29 1.44
C VAL A 12 -2.27 -5.06 2.27
N ALA A 13 -1.11 -5.15 1.62
CA ALA A 13 0.13 -4.67 2.23
C ALA A 13 0.36 -3.20 1.90
N CYS A 14 0.66 -2.39 2.92
CA CYS A 14 1.08 -1.00 2.75
C CYS A 14 2.54 -0.86 3.19
N VAL A 15 3.45 -0.69 2.23
CA VAL A 15 4.89 -0.53 2.50
C VAL A 15 5.24 0.95 2.47
N GLY A 16 5.70 1.48 3.61
CA GLY A 16 5.84 2.90 3.87
C GLY A 16 4.59 3.46 4.56
N ALA A 17 4.77 4.02 5.75
CA ALA A 17 3.71 4.49 6.65
C ALA A 17 3.72 6.03 6.82
N GLY A 18 4.36 6.75 5.90
CA GLY A 18 4.28 8.21 5.80
C GLY A 18 2.88 8.71 5.42
N THR A 19 2.78 9.99 5.02
CA THR A 19 1.49 10.64 4.71
C THR A 19 0.66 9.88 3.66
N ILE A 20 1.28 9.46 2.55
CA ILE A 20 0.58 8.76 1.47
C ILE A 20 0.18 7.34 1.90
N GLY A 21 1.13 6.59 2.46
CA GLY A 21 0.89 5.21 2.90
C GLY A 21 -0.15 5.11 4.02
N SER A 22 -0.13 6.03 4.98
CA SER A 22 -1.17 6.15 6.01
C SER A 22 -2.55 6.44 5.39
N GLY A 23 -2.60 7.28 4.36
CA GLY A 23 -3.84 7.57 3.65
C GLY A 23 -4.40 6.35 2.91
N TRP A 24 -3.54 5.57 2.25
CA TRP A 24 -3.93 4.31 1.64
C TRP A 24 -4.42 3.28 2.66
N ALA A 25 -3.68 3.11 3.76
CA ALA A 25 -4.08 2.22 4.84
C ALA A 25 -5.46 2.59 5.39
N ALA A 26 -5.69 3.88 5.69
CA ALA A 26 -7.00 4.37 6.13
C ALA A 26 -8.10 4.08 5.11
N TYR A 27 -7.84 4.32 3.82
CA TYR A 27 -8.78 4.01 2.75
C TYR A 27 -9.12 2.52 2.71
N PHE A 28 -8.14 1.62 2.64
CA PHE A 28 -8.40 0.17 2.57
C PHE A 28 -9.14 -0.35 3.81
N LEU A 29 -8.78 0.11 5.02
CA LEU A 29 -9.51 -0.23 6.25
C LEU A 29 -10.98 0.25 6.19
N SER A 30 -11.24 1.44 5.63
CA SER A 30 -12.60 1.96 5.44
C SER A 30 -13.44 1.15 4.45
N ARG A 31 -12.76 0.38 3.58
CA ARG A 31 -13.38 -0.53 2.61
C ARG A 31 -13.56 -1.95 3.17
N GLY A 32 -13.23 -2.19 4.44
CA GLY A 32 -13.37 -3.49 5.07
C GLY A 32 -12.30 -4.50 4.65
N MET A 33 -11.15 -4.02 4.19
CA MET A 33 -9.98 -4.84 3.94
C MET A 33 -9.11 -4.94 5.20
N GLU A 34 -8.32 -6.00 5.31
CA GLU A 34 -7.22 -6.10 6.26
C GLU A 34 -6.00 -5.37 5.70
N VAL A 35 -5.31 -4.64 6.57
CA VAL A 35 -4.08 -3.93 6.18
C VAL A 35 -2.93 -4.43 7.03
N ILE A 36 -1.87 -4.89 6.37
CA ILE A 36 -0.58 -5.14 7.01
C ILE A 36 0.38 -4.05 6.54
N ALA A 37 0.81 -3.19 7.46
CA ALA A 37 1.72 -2.10 7.17
C ALA A 37 3.14 -2.41 7.65
N SER A 38 4.13 -1.91 6.92
CA SER A 38 5.54 -1.98 7.29
C SER A 38 6.26 -0.68 6.96
N ASP A 39 7.09 -0.21 7.87
CA ASP A 39 7.94 0.96 7.70
C ASP A 39 9.12 0.87 8.69
N PRO A 40 10.36 1.13 8.26
CA PRO A 40 11.54 0.95 9.11
C PRO A 40 11.73 2.06 10.16
N ALA A 41 10.96 3.17 10.12
CA ALA A 41 11.12 4.24 11.08
C ALA A 41 10.62 3.82 12.49
N PRO A 42 11.35 4.15 13.56
CA PRO A 42 11.08 3.65 14.92
C PRO A 42 9.73 4.12 15.51
N ASP A 43 9.15 5.19 14.97
CA ASP A 43 7.87 5.75 15.40
C ASP A 43 6.74 5.51 14.38
N ALA A 44 7.01 4.72 13.34
CA ALA A 44 6.11 4.58 12.20
C ALA A 44 4.75 4.01 12.57
N GLU A 45 4.68 2.98 13.42
CA GLU A 45 3.39 2.42 13.85
C GLU A 45 2.52 3.46 14.56
N THR A 46 3.12 4.19 15.51
CA THR A 46 2.42 5.23 16.28
C THR A 46 1.90 6.34 15.36
N ARG A 47 2.73 6.78 14.40
CA ARG A 47 2.35 7.80 13.41
C ARG A 47 1.26 7.30 12.47
N LEU A 48 1.36 6.07 12.00
CA LEU A 48 0.36 5.42 11.16
C LEU A 48 -1.01 5.40 11.83
N ARG A 49 -1.06 4.92 13.08
CA ARG A 49 -2.30 4.83 13.86
C ARG A 49 -2.90 6.21 14.08
N THR A 50 -2.09 7.19 14.47
CA THR A 50 -2.53 8.60 14.61
C THR A 50 -3.13 9.14 13.32
N ASN A 51 -2.44 8.96 12.18
CA ASN A 51 -2.92 9.44 10.89
C ASN A 51 -4.24 8.77 10.46
N ILE A 52 -4.40 7.47 10.74
CA ILE A 52 -5.64 6.73 10.48
C ILE A 52 -6.76 7.27 11.36
N ASP A 53 -6.51 7.52 12.64
CA ASP A 53 -7.49 8.11 13.57
C ASP A 53 -7.93 9.50 13.12
N ASP A 54 -7.02 10.33 12.61
CA ASP A 54 -7.32 11.66 12.07
C ASP A 54 -8.09 11.63 10.73
N ALA A 55 -7.93 10.55 9.97
CA ALA A 55 -8.66 10.33 8.72
C ALA A 55 -10.06 9.75 8.96
N TRP A 56 -10.23 8.95 10.01
CA TRP A 56 -11.41 8.11 10.24
C TRP A 56 -12.74 8.88 10.27
N PRO A 57 -12.90 10.02 10.99
CA PRO A 57 -14.16 10.76 11.00
C PRO A 57 -14.58 11.28 9.62
N LYS A 58 -13.63 11.52 8.72
CA LYS A 58 -13.91 11.96 7.34
C LYS A 58 -14.38 10.78 6.50
N LEU A 59 -13.76 9.61 6.68
CA LEU A 59 -14.16 8.36 6.04
C LEU A 59 -15.55 7.90 6.49
N GLU A 60 -15.89 8.06 7.77
CA GLU A 60 -17.24 7.81 8.28
C GLU A 60 -18.30 8.66 7.58
N ARG A 61 -18.01 9.95 7.33
CA ARG A 61 -18.90 10.86 6.59
C ARG A 61 -19.02 10.49 5.11
N LEU A 62 -17.97 9.92 4.51
CA LEU A 62 -17.99 9.44 3.12
C LEU A 62 -18.69 8.07 2.97
N GLY A 63 -18.86 7.35 4.07
CA GLY A 63 -19.52 6.05 4.13
C GLY A 63 -18.52 4.91 4.17
N LEU A 64 -18.62 4.11 5.24
CA LEU A 64 -17.81 2.90 5.44
C LEU A 64 -18.44 1.69 4.76
N SER A 65 -17.60 0.77 4.28
CA SER A 65 -18.07 -0.53 3.80
C SER A 65 -18.34 -1.49 4.97
N PRO A 66 -19.15 -2.55 4.76
CA PRO A 66 -19.30 -3.60 5.75
C PRO A 66 -17.94 -4.19 6.17
N GLY A 67 -17.75 -4.37 7.48
CA GLY A 67 -16.49 -4.89 8.04
C GLY A 67 -15.33 -3.89 8.07
N ALA A 68 -15.57 -2.62 7.77
CA ALA A 68 -14.60 -1.55 7.99
C ALA A 68 -14.28 -1.41 9.48
N SER A 69 -13.00 -1.47 9.82
CA SER A 69 -12.52 -1.23 11.17
C SER A 69 -11.03 -0.90 11.17
N ARG A 70 -10.64 0.03 12.03
CA ARG A 70 -9.22 0.36 12.31
C ARG A 70 -8.48 -0.80 12.97
N ASP A 71 -9.20 -1.68 13.66
CA ASP A 71 -8.62 -2.84 14.36
C ASP A 71 -8.13 -3.93 13.40
N ARG A 72 -8.46 -3.81 12.11
CA ARG A 72 -7.96 -4.69 11.04
C ARG A 72 -6.58 -4.25 10.52
N LEU A 73 -5.98 -3.26 11.16
CA LEU A 73 -4.59 -2.86 10.93
C LEU A 73 -3.66 -3.71 11.79
N ARG A 74 -2.70 -4.37 11.12
CA ARG A 74 -1.51 -4.94 11.74
C ARG A 74 -0.28 -4.18 11.26
N PHE A 75 0.66 -3.93 12.17
CA PHE A 75 1.98 -3.40 11.82
C PHE A 75 3.03 -4.49 12.03
N VAL A 76 3.98 -4.58 11.11
CA VAL A 76 5.16 -5.44 11.21
C VAL A 76 6.39 -4.65 10.77
N GLU A 77 7.55 -4.92 11.33
CA GLU A 77 8.79 -4.21 10.97
C GLU A 77 9.39 -4.71 9.64
N ASP A 78 9.06 -5.95 9.27
CA ASP A 78 9.68 -6.70 8.18
C ASP A 78 8.78 -6.70 6.94
N ILE A 79 9.33 -6.30 5.80
CA ILE A 79 8.61 -6.14 4.54
C ILE A 79 8.11 -7.49 4.05
N GLU A 80 8.94 -8.53 4.16
CA GLU A 80 8.65 -9.89 3.72
C GLU A 80 7.41 -10.43 4.44
N ARG A 81 7.31 -10.22 5.76
CA ARG A 81 6.11 -10.55 6.55
C ARG A 81 4.90 -9.74 6.15
N ALA A 82 5.07 -8.47 5.74
CA ALA A 82 3.94 -7.65 5.31
C ALA A 82 3.34 -8.12 3.99
N VAL A 83 4.18 -8.61 3.07
CA VAL A 83 3.76 -8.90 1.69
C VAL A 83 3.52 -10.37 1.38
N ALA A 84 3.95 -11.29 2.25
CA ALA A 84 3.89 -12.74 2.00
C ALA A 84 2.49 -13.25 1.65
N ASP A 85 1.47 -12.80 2.39
CA ASP A 85 0.08 -13.28 2.26
C ASP A 85 -0.86 -12.25 1.60
N ALA A 86 -0.33 -11.10 1.17
CA ALA A 86 -1.11 -10.00 0.63
C ALA A 86 -1.76 -10.34 -0.72
N ASP A 87 -2.95 -9.79 -0.96
CA ASP A 87 -3.66 -9.91 -2.24
C ASP A 87 -3.37 -8.73 -3.18
N PHE A 88 -2.94 -7.60 -2.60
CA PHE A 88 -2.53 -6.39 -3.29
C PHE A 88 -1.48 -5.66 -2.45
N ILE A 89 -0.52 -4.99 -3.09
CA ILE A 89 0.57 -4.31 -2.41
C ILE A 89 0.64 -2.86 -2.89
N GLN A 90 0.63 -1.92 -1.95
CA GLN A 90 0.83 -0.49 -2.20
C GLN A 90 2.12 -0.02 -1.53
N GLU A 91 3.10 0.35 -2.34
CA GLU A 91 4.37 0.94 -1.91
C GLU A 91 4.27 2.47 -1.91
N SER A 92 4.69 3.11 -0.82
CA SER A 92 4.59 4.55 -0.57
C SER A 92 5.81 5.10 0.18
N ALA A 93 6.99 4.51 -0.02
CA ALA A 93 8.26 5.02 0.45
C ALA A 93 8.63 6.35 -0.26
N PRO A 94 9.61 7.11 0.26
CA PRO A 94 10.05 8.36 -0.34
C PRO A 94 10.38 8.26 -1.83
N ASP A 95 10.22 9.35 -2.57
CA ASP A 95 10.58 9.45 -3.99
C ASP A 95 12.11 9.53 -4.18
N ASP A 96 12.77 8.42 -3.91
CA ASP A 96 14.16 8.11 -4.23
C ASP A 96 14.17 6.89 -5.18
N GLU A 97 14.78 7.05 -6.35
CA GLU A 97 14.70 6.02 -7.41
C GLU A 97 15.42 4.73 -7.01
N ALA A 98 16.61 4.84 -6.40
CA ALA A 98 17.40 3.68 -6.02
C ALA A 98 16.69 2.88 -4.92
N LEU A 99 16.16 3.58 -3.92
CA LEU A 99 15.35 2.98 -2.85
C LEU A 99 14.13 2.27 -3.42
N LYS A 100 13.39 2.89 -4.34
CA LYS A 100 12.20 2.28 -4.93
C LYS A 100 12.52 1.03 -5.74
N ILE A 101 13.59 1.06 -6.54
CA ILE A 101 14.03 -0.11 -7.32
C ILE A 101 14.37 -1.28 -6.38
N GLU A 102 15.14 -1.01 -5.32
CA GLU A 102 15.52 -2.00 -4.32
C GLU A 102 14.28 -2.56 -3.60
N LEU A 103 13.43 -1.68 -3.08
CA LEU A 103 12.25 -2.03 -2.31
C LEU A 103 11.24 -2.84 -3.12
N ILE A 104 10.97 -2.42 -4.36
CA ILE A 104 10.02 -3.12 -5.25
C ILE A 104 10.59 -4.46 -5.69
N GLY A 105 11.91 -4.59 -5.88
CA GLY A 105 12.58 -5.87 -6.09
C GLY A 105 12.45 -6.82 -4.88
N GLN A 106 12.63 -6.31 -3.66
CA GLN A 106 12.44 -7.07 -2.42
C GLN A 106 10.98 -7.55 -2.27
N ILE A 107 10.03 -6.66 -2.55
CA ILE A 107 8.60 -6.99 -2.56
C ILE A 107 8.30 -8.09 -3.60
N ASP A 108 8.80 -7.94 -4.83
CA ASP A 108 8.62 -8.95 -5.90
C ASP A 108 9.15 -10.33 -5.50
N ALA A 109 10.29 -10.38 -4.81
CA ALA A 109 10.87 -11.63 -4.34
C ALA A 109 10.07 -12.30 -3.22
N ALA A 110 9.43 -11.52 -2.34
CA ALA A 110 8.78 -12.02 -1.14
C ALA A 110 7.27 -12.29 -1.28
N CYS A 111 6.59 -11.62 -2.22
CA CYS A 111 5.15 -11.81 -2.41
C CYS A 111 4.81 -12.94 -3.39
N ARG A 112 3.55 -13.41 -3.33
CA ARG A 112 3.03 -14.41 -4.28
C ARG A 112 3.08 -13.89 -5.72
N SER A 113 3.22 -14.80 -6.69
CA SER A 113 3.42 -14.47 -8.12
C SER A 113 2.19 -13.84 -8.81
N ASP A 114 1.02 -13.96 -8.21
CA ASP A 114 -0.27 -13.50 -8.72
C ASP A 114 -0.72 -12.14 -8.15
N VAL A 115 0.13 -11.51 -7.34
CA VAL A 115 -0.13 -10.24 -6.66
C VAL A 115 0.37 -9.07 -7.49
N VAL A 116 -0.47 -8.05 -7.63
CA VAL A 116 -0.13 -6.75 -8.23
C VAL A 116 0.61 -5.89 -7.20
N ILE A 117 1.68 -5.24 -7.64
CA ILE A 117 2.48 -4.31 -6.84
C ILE A 117 2.29 -2.91 -7.44
N ALA A 118 1.70 -2.00 -6.66
CA ALA A 118 1.52 -0.61 -7.06
C ALA A 118 2.50 0.29 -6.30
N SER A 119 3.19 1.18 -7.01
CA SER A 119 3.99 2.25 -6.41
C SER A 119 3.24 3.58 -6.45
N SER A 120 3.25 4.31 -5.34
CA SER A 120 2.74 5.68 -5.25
C SER A 120 3.68 6.74 -5.86
N SER A 121 4.72 6.30 -6.59
CA SER A 121 5.69 7.19 -7.26
C SER A 121 5.00 8.28 -8.08
N SER A 122 5.41 9.53 -7.87
CA SER A 122 4.93 10.69 -8.64
C SER A 122 5.87 11.09 -9.80
N LYS A 123 7.04 10.44 -9.90
CA LYS A 123 8.16 10.88 -10.77
C LYS A 123 8.67 9.80 -11.71
N PHE A 124 8.73 8.56 -11.24
CA PHE A 124 9.43 7.49 -11.93
C PHE A 124 8.47 6.64 -12.75
N LEU A 125 8.90 6.28 -13.96
CA LEU A 125 8.14 5.41 -14.85
C LEU A 125 8.01 4.01 -14.24
N PRO A 126 6.89 3.29 -14.48
CA PRO A 126 6.73 1.91 -14.03
C PRO A 126 7.89 1.00 -14.44
N SER A 127 8.39 1.13 -15.68
CA SER A 127 9.52 0.35 -16.19
C SER A 127 10.84 0.61 -15.48
N ARG A 128 11.01 1.80 -14.87
CA ARG A 128 12.17 2.12 -14.04
C ARG A 128 12.06 1.50 -12.68
N VAL A 129 10.93 1.72 -12.00
CA VAL A 129 10.67 1.19 -10.66
C VAL A 129 10.70 -0.35 -10.65
N ALA A 130 10.20 -0.99 -11.70
CA ALA A 130 10.18 -2.45 -11.85
C ALA A 130 11.54 -3.05 -12.28
N SER A 131 12.58 -2.25 -12.51
CA SER A 131 13.83 -2.74 -13.11
C SER A 131 14.63 -3.72 -12.24
N GLY A 132 14.37 -3.73 -10.93
CA GLY A 132 14.92 -4.70 -9.98
C GLY A 132 14.09 -5.97 -9.79
N CYS A 133 12.94 -6.10 -10.48
CA CYS A 133 12.04 -7.24 -10.32
C CYS A 133 12.40 -8.44 -11.20
N ASN A 134 12.11 -9.63 -10.71
CA ASN A 134 12.10 -10.86 -11.50
C ASN A 134 10.83 -10.97 -12.37
N ARG A 135 9.71 -10.38 -11.90
CA ARG A 135 8.41 -10.39 -12.59
C ARG A 135 7.85 -8.98 -12.77
N PRO A 136 8.48 -8.12 -13.60
CA PRO A 136 8.15 -6.70 -13.70
C PRO A 136 6.74 -6.42 -14.27
N GLU A 137 6.17 -7.34 -15.03
CA GLU A 137 4.81 -7.29 -15.59
C GLU A 137 3.65 -6.96 -14.64
N ARG A 138 3.81 -7.20 -13.33
CA ARG A 138 2.79 -7.02 -12.30
C ARG A 138 3.00 -5.76 -11.47
N VAL A 139 4.01 -4.97 -11.83
CA VAL A 139 4.33 -3.69 -11.22
C VAL A 139 3.65 -2.58 -12.00
N ILE A 140 2.88 -1.76 -11.29
CA ILE A 140 2.21 -0.58 -11.83
C ILE A 140 2.57 0.66 -11.03
N VAL A 141 2.35 1.83 -11.60
CA VAL A 141 2.23 3.06 -10.82
C VAL A 141 0.75 3.22 -10.47
N GLY A 142 0.46 3.49 -9.21
CA GLY A 142 -0.87 3.83 -8.72
C GLY A 142 -0.77 5.13 -7.94
N HIS A 143 -0.55 6.23 -8.67
CA HIS A 143 -0.21 7.53 -8.10
C HIS A 143 -1.46 8.22 -7.54
N PRO A 144 -1.55 8.44 -6.21
CA PRO A 144 -2.70 9.09 -5.61
C PRO A 144 -2.55 10.61 -5.56
N PHE A 145 -3.67 11.30 -5.40
CA PHE A 145 -3.69 12.70 -5.00
C PHE A 145 -3.91 12.81 -3.49
N VAL A 146 -3.15 13.68 -2.82
CA VAL A 146 -3.18 13.80 -1.37
C VAL A 146 -4.35 14.70 -0.92
N PRO A 147 -5.16 14.29 0.07
CA PRO A 147 -5.09 13.03 0.82
C PRO A 147 -5.70 11.86 0.04
N ALA A 148 -4.98 10.73 -0.03
CA ALA A 148 -5.35 9.55 -0.82
C ALA A 148 -6.71 8.93 -0.41
N TYR A 149 -7.17 9.20 0.82
CA TYR A 149 -8.45 8.72 1.34
C TYR A 149 -9.64 9.67 1.04
N LEU A 150 -9.39 10.85 0.46
CA LEU A 150 -10.44 11.84 0.12
C LEU A 150 -10.52 12.11 -1.38
N VAL A 151 -9.39 12.18 -2.07
CA VAL A 151 -9.35 12.47 -3.50
C VAL A 151 -9.45 11.14 -4.26
N PRO A 152 -10.53 10.87 -5.01
CA PRO A 152 -10.76 9.56 -5.62
C PRO A 152 -9.90 9.30 -6.87
N LEU A 153 -9.07 10.26 -7.27
CA LEU A 153 -8.24 10.15 -8.47
C LEU A 153 -6.97 9.35 -8.17
N VAL A 154 -6.73 8.33 -9.00
CA VAL A 154 -5.51 7.53 -9.04
C VAL A 154 -5.07 7.43 -10.50
N GLU A 155 -3.84 7.82 -10.80
CA GLU A 155 -3.25 7.62 -12.13
C GLU A 155 -2.63 6.22 -12.20
N VAL A 156 -2.95 5.47 -13.27
CA VAL A 156 -2.52 4.10 -13.54
C VAL A 156 -1.89 4.00 -14.92
#